data_AF-A0A4Q0AGA1-F1
#
_entry.id   AF-A0A4Q0AGA1-F1
#
_cell.length_a   1.000
_cell.length_b   1.000
_cell.length_c   1.000
_cell.angle_alpha   90.00
_cell.angle_beta   90.00
_cell.angle_gamma   90.00
#
_symmetry.space_group_name_H-M   'P 1'
#
loop_
_entity.id
_entity.type
_entity.pdbx_description
1 polymer ?
#
loop_
_entity_poly.entity_id
_entity_poly.type
_entity_poly.pdbx_seq_one_letter_code
_entity_poly.pdbx_strand_id
1 'polypeptide(L)'
;MQPTTITIEEPQQKRHTLRWIIIGLLAVGIIAAVVFFIIQQAQRVNLENSVKTELIRQNKIIKSSAMNNLYKQTLPSTIASTGIVKIDAKVSVTGTSYCISATSNVDSKVAFYMNEKTPEDGPISGNCTSGKTSTLPSVPGSVAVSSSGVNDITLSWMASLYATGYTVQCAKNQSFTIGLSSQSTINQSFRIDNLVANTSYYCRVAATNPNGQSTWSSTLQAQTNLYSQPPLKMTATIVSSTELSYSWDAVPGAEYYVLQYTTDINFMNNVTELRVITTSGLIKGLQPYTGYFMRAQAVTANFDQTRAAFSNPAFARTKKAE
;
A
#
# COMPACT_ATOMS: atom_id res chain seq x y z
N MET A 1 -26.86 -82.42 -70.19
CA MET A 1 -26.26 -81.29 -70.93
C MET A 1 -25.57 -80.40 -69.90
N GLN A 2 -24.24 -80.32 -69.95
CA GLN A 2 -23.41 -79.58 -68.98
C GLN A 2 -23.39 -78.08 -69.33
N PRO A 3 -23.39 -77.16 -68.35
CA PRO A 3 -23.25 -75.74 -68.61
C PRO A 3 -21.78 -75.37 -68.79
N THR A 4 -21.47 -74.68 -69.88
CA THR A 4 -20.13 -74.13 -70.16
C THR A 4 -20.02 -72.75 -69.53
N THR A 5 -19.24 -72.63 -68.46
CA THR A 5 -18.92 -71.35 -67.82
C THR A 5 -17.82 -70.64 -68.61
N ILE A 6 -18.13 -69.53 -69.27
CA ILE A 6 -17.15 -68.67 -69.93
C ILE A 6 -16.60 -67.70 -68.89
N THR A 7 -15.34 -67.88 -68.51
CA THR A 7 -14.60 -66.96 -67.63
C THR A 7 -14.03 -65.83 -68.48
N ILE A 8 -14.53 -64.61 -68.30
CA ILE A 8 -13.99 -63.41 -68.95
C ILE A 8 -12.91 -62.86 -68.03
N GLU A 9 -11.63 -63.09 -68.33
CA GLU A 9 -10.52 -62.40 -67.67
C GLU A 9 -10.42 -60.97 -68.19
N GLU A 10 -10.83 -60.01 -67.37
CA GLU A 10 -10.62 -58.58 -67.63
C GLU A 10 -9.11 -58.24 -67.51
N PRO A 11 -8.49 -57.55 -68.49
CA PRO A 11 -7.04 -57.41 -68.55
C PRO A 11 -6.49 -56.56 -67.41
N GLN A 12 -5.76 -57.21 -66.48
CA GLN A 12 -5.14 -56.61 -65.29
C GLN A 12 -4.33 -55.33 -65.60
N GLN A 13 -3.70 -55.26 -66.77
CA GLN A 13 -2.84 -54.14 -67.20
C GLN A 13 -3.60 -52.80 -67.35
N LYS A 14 -4.88 -52.81 -67.79
CA LYS A 14 -5.71 -51.59 -67.89
C LYS A 14 -6.18 -51.09 -66.52
N ARG A 15 -6.39 -51.99 -65.55
CA ARG A 15 -6.73 -51.62 -64.17
C ARG A 15 -5.54 -50.97 -63.46
N HIS A 16 -4.31 -51.42 -63.74
CA HIS A 16 -3.10 -50.82 -63.19
C HIS A 16 -2.84 -49.40 -63.73
N THR A 17 -2.96 -49.17 -65.04
CA THR A 17 -2.75 -47.83 -65.63
C THR A 17 -3.80 -46.82 -65.19
N LEU A 18 -5.08 -47.22 -65.10
CA LEU A 18 -6.14 -46.36 -64.58
C LEU A 18 -5.92 -45.98 -63.11
N ARG A 19 -5.47 -46.93 -62.27
CA ARG A 19 -5.12 -46.65 -60.86
C ARG A 19 -3.98 -45.63 -60.75
N TRP A 20 -2.93 -45.73 -61.55
CA TRP A 20 -1.83 -44.76 -61.54
C TRP A 20 -2.25 -43.36 -62.01
N ILE A 21 -3.15 -43.26 -62.98
CA ILE A 21 -3.72 -41.97 -63.42
C ILE A 21 -4.55 -41.32 -62.31
N ILE A 22 -5.40 -42.11 -61.63
CA ILE A 22 -6.20 -41.62 -60.51
C ILE A 22 -5.30 -41.17 -59.35
N ILE A 23 -4.27 -41.95 -59.02
CA ILE A 23 -3.27 -41.58 -58.00
C ILE A 23 -2.54 -40.29 -58.39
N GLY A 24 -2.16 -40.14 -59.66
CA GLY A 24 -1.51 -38.92 -60.18
C GLY A 24 -2.40 -37.68 -60.08
N LEU A 25 -3.69 -37.79 -60.46
CA LEU A 25 -4.65 -36.68 -60.34
C LEU A 25 -4.95 -36.31 -58.88
N LEU A 26 -5.07 -37.30 -58.00
CA LEU A 26 -5.21 -37.07 -56.57
C LEU A 26 -3.96 -36.38 -56.00
N ALA A 27 -2.76 -36.80 -56.40
CA ALA A 27 -1.52 -36.17 -55.98
C ALA A 27 -1.43 -34.70 -56.42
N VAL A 28 -1.78 -34.39 -57.67
CA VAL A 28 -1.81 -33.00 -58.18
C VAL A 28 -2.86 -32.16 -57.44
N GLY A 29 -4.05 -32.72 -57.18
CA GLY A 29 -5.09 -32.05 -56.41
C GLY A 29 -4.67 -31.74 -54.97
N ILE A 30 -3.99 -32.69 -54.31
CA ILE A 30 -3.44 -32.50 -52.96
C ILE A 30 -2.36 -31.41 -52.97
N ILE A 31 -1.45 -31.44 -53.94
CA ILE A 31 -0.39 -30.43 -54.07
C ILE A 31 -0.99 -29.04 -54.27
N ALA A 32 -2.00 -28.89 -55.13
CA ALA A 32 -2.67 -27.62 -55.36
C ALA A 32 -3.37 -27.09 -54.10
N ALA A 33 -4.03 -27.96 -53.33
CA ALA A 33 -4.66 -27.61 -52.07
C ALA A 33 -3.63 -27.15 -51.00
N VAL A 34 -2.49 -27.84 -50.91
CA VAL A 34 -1.39 -27.48 -50.02
C VAL A 34 -0.80 -26.11 -50.40
N VAL A 35 -0.56 -25.87 -51.69
CA VAL A 35 -0.06 -24.57 -52.18
C VAL A 35 -1.04 -23.44 -51.88
N PHE A 36 -2.33 -23.66 -52.11
CA PHE A 36 -3.38 -22.68 -51.78
C PHE A 36 -3.40 -22.36 -50.28
N PHE A 37 -3.31 -23.39 -49.42
CA PHE A 37 -3.26 -23.19 -47.97
C PHE A 37 -2.02 -22.39 -47.54
N ILE A 38 -0.85 -22.67 -48.12
CA ILE A 38 0.38 -21.91 -47.85
C ILE A 38 0.22 -20.43 -48.24
N ILE A 39 -0.38 -20.14 -49.39
CA ILE A 39 -0.62 -18.76 -49.85
C ILE A 39 -1.57 -18.03 -48.89
N GLN A 40 -2.67 -18.67 -48.46
CA GLN A 40 -3.61 -18.10 -47.50
C GLN A 40 -2.95 -17.79 -46.16
N GLN A 41 -2.10 -18.69 -45.65
CA GLN A 41 -1.34 -18.46 -44.42
C GLN A 41 -0.37 -17.29 -44.56
N ALA A 42 0.36 -17.20 -45.68
CA ALA A 42 1.28 -16.09 -45.95
C ALA A 42 0.56 -14.73 -46.01
N GLN A 43 -0.60 -14.68 -46.66
CA GLN A 43 -1.44 -13.47 -46.72
C GLN A 43 -1.92 -13.05 -45.32
N ARG A 44 -2.32 -14.01 -44.49
CA ARG A 44 -2.75 -13.76 -43.11
C ARG A 44 -1.63 -13.18 -42.25
N VAL A 45 -0.41 -13.72 -42.36
CA VAL A 45 0.77 -13.19 -41.65
C VAL A 45 1.10 -11.76 -42.10
N ASN A 46 1.06 -11.49 -43.41
CA ASN A 46 1.30 -10.14 -43.93
C ASN A 46 0.25 -9.16 -43.42
N LEU A 47 -1.02 -9.56 -43.38
CA LEU A 47 -2.12 -8.76 -42.85
C LEU A 47 -1.92 -8.44 -41.36
N GLU A 48 -1.58 -9.44 -40.53
CA GLU A 48 -1.27 -9.24 -39.11
C GLU A 48 -0.10 -8.25 -38.92
N ASN A 49 0.97 -8.38 -39.70
CA ASN A 49 2.12 -7.47 -39.62
C ASN A 49 1.78 -6.03 -40.02
N SER A 50 0.95 -5.84 -41.06
CA SER A 50 0.46 -4.52 -41.45
C SER A 50 -0.38 -3.88 -40.35
N VAL A 51 -1.29 -4.65 -39.73
CA VAL A 51 -2.12 -4.16 -38.60
C VAL A 51 -1.26 -3.76 -37.42
N LYS A 52 -0.29 -4.60 -37.03
CA LYS A 52 0.62 -4.33 -35.89
C LYS A 52 1.48 -3.08 -36.12
N THR A 53 2.05 -2.94 -37.31
CA THR A 53 2.91 -1.80 -37.67
C THR A 53 2.12 -0.49 -37.60
N GLU A 54 0.90 -0.48 -38.14
CA GLU A 54 0.05 0.70 -38.11
C GLU A 54 -0.37 1.05 -36.67
N LEU A 55 -0.74 0.05 -35.86
CA LEU A 55 -1.09 0.28 -34.46
C LEU A 55 0.08 0.90 -33.67
N ILE A 56 1.32 0.44 -33.90
CA ILE A 56 2.54 0.99 -33.30
C ILE A 56 2.76 2.45 -33.69
N ARG A 57 2.59 2.75 -34.99
CA ARG A 57 2.71 4.12 -35.52
C ARG A 57 1.74 5.07 -34.81
N GLN A 58 0.49 4.64 -34.61
CA GLN A 58 -0.53 5.45 -33.95
C GLN A 58 -0.32 5.64 -32.46
N ASN A 59 0.14 4.59 -31.79
CA ASN A 59 0.49 4.67 -30.37
C ASN A 59 1.54 5.76 -30.12
N LYS A 60 2.54 5.86 -30.99
CA LYS A 60 3.60 6.88 -30.92
C LYS A 60 3.04 8.30 -31.07
N ILE A 61 2.13 8.51 -32.01
CA ILE A 61 1.48 9.81 -32.24
C ILE A 61 0.67 10.24 -31.01
N ILE A 62 -0.15 9.34 -30.47
CA ILE A 62 -0.98 9.64 -29.28
C ILE A 62 -0.10 9.96 -28.08
N LYS A 63 0.96 9.19 -27.84
CA LYS A 63 1.93 9.46 -26.77
C LYS A 63 2.57 10.85 -26.89
N SER A 64 2.96 11.25 -28.10
CA SER A 64 3.56 12.57 -28.35
C SER A 64 2.58 13.75 -28.22
N SER A 65 1.27 13.47 -28.22
CA SER A 65 0.22 14.49 -28.14
C SER A 65 -0.20 14.85 -26.69
N ALA A 66 0.31 14.14 -25.69
CA ALA A 66 -0.01 14.40 -24.29
C ALA A 66 0.54 15.75 -23.83
N MET A 67 -0.27 16.54 -23.12
CA MET A 67 0.15 17.77 -22.46
C MET A 67 -0.04 17.60 -20.95
N ASN A 68 1.00 17.83 -20.14
CA ASN A 68 0.94 17.63 -18.68
C ASN A 68 0.43 16.24 -18.26
N ASN A 69 0.82 15.18 -18.98
CA ASN A 69 0.34 13.81 -18.82
C ASN A 69 -1.17 13.61 -19.06
N LEU A 70 -1.81 14.54 -19.78
CA LEU A 70 -3.20 14.45 -20.21
C LEU A 70 -3.28 14.31 -21.74
N TYR A 71 -4.00 13.30 -22.19
CA TYR A 71 -4.34 13.01 -23.57
C TYR A 71 -5.63 13.73 -23.95
N LYS A 72 -5.62 14.44 -25.08
CA LYS A 72 -6.82 15.13 -25.59
C LYS A 72 -7.80 14.11 -26.18
N GLN A 73 -9.10 14.28 -25.91
CA GLN A 73 -10.16 13.41 -26.45
C GLN A 73 -10.23 13.45 -27.99
N THR A 74 -9.85 14.58 -28.59
CA THR A 74 -9.78 14.75 -30.04
C THR A 74 -8.37 14.39 -30.50
N LEU A 75 -8.24 13.17 -31.01
CA LEU A 75 -7.04 12.73 -31.74
C LEU A 75 -6.80 13.67 -32.93
N PRO A 76 -5.53 13.86 -33.35
CA PRO A 76 -5.26 14.50 -34.63
C PRO A 76 -6.08 13.80 -35.71
N SER A 77 -7.00 14.56 -36.29
CA SER A 77 -7.99 14.11 -37.26
C SER A 77 -7.34 13.31 -38.39
N THR A 78 -7.98 12.18 -38.73
CA THR A 78 -7.71 11.29 -39.88
C THR A 78 -6.34 10.62 -39.88
N ILE A 79 -6.25 9.54 -39.12
CA ILE A 79 -5.31 8.46 -39.43
C ILE A 79 -5.94 7.66 -40.55
N ALA A 80 -5.30 7.68 -41.72
CA ALA A 80 -5.73 6.89 -42.86
C ALA A 80 -5.83 5.42 -42.47
N SER A 81 -7.06 4.94 -42.26
CA SER A 81 -7.43 3.57 -42.56
C SER A 81 -6.91 3.32 -43.97
N THR A 82 -5.80 2.60 -44.10
CA THR A 82 -5.60 1.88 -45.35
C THR A 82 -6.87 1.05 -45.53
N GLY A 83 -7.34 0.82 -46.76
CA GLY A 83 -8.62 0.09 -46.98
C GLY A 83 -8.71 -1.29 -46.28
N ILE A 84 -7.62 -1.74 -45.66
CA ILE A 84 -7.36 -3.01 -45.01
C ILE A 84 -7.49 -2.93 -43.46
N VAL A 85 -7.36 -1.77 -42.81
CA VAL A 85 -7.32 -1.63 -41.33
C VAL A 85 -8.26 -0.54 -40.82
N LYS A 86 -9.08 -0.87 -39.82
CA LYS A 86 -9.91 0.08 -39.05
C LYS A 86 -9.27 0.34 -37.69
N ILE A 87 -9.07 1.62 -37.35
CA ILE A 87 -8.55 2.05 -36.04
C ILE A 87 -9.70 2.67 -35.23
N ASP A 88 -9.88 2.22 -33.99
CA ASP A 88 -10.76 2.82 -33.00
C ASP A 88 -9.95 3.16 -31.76
N ALA A 89 -10.08 4.40 -31.29
CA ALA A 89 -9.26 4.93 -30.22
C ALA A 89 -10.14 5.59 -29.17
N LYS A 90 -9.88 5.25 -27.90
CA LYS A 90 -10.69 5.65 -26.75
C LYS A 90 -9.80 6.28 -25.70
N VAL A 91 -10.14 7.49 -25.28
CA VAL A 91 -9.51 8.19 -24.18
C VAL A 91 -10.43 8.09 -22.95
N SER A 92 -9.86 7.92 -21.76
CA SER A 92 -10.65 7.91 -20.53
C SER A 92 -11.36 9.24 -20.30
N VAL A 93 -12.45 9.23 -19.54
CA VAL A 93 -13.20 10.44 -19.15
C VAL A 93 -12.33 11.46 -18.40
N THR A 94 -11.26 11.00 -17.76
CA THR A 94 -10.27 11.83 -17.04
C THR A 94 -9.16 12.37 -17.94
N GLY A 95 -9.06 11.91 -19.19
CA GLY A 95 -7.99 12.29 -20.11
C GLY A 95 -6.60 11.75 -19.75
N THR A 96 -6.48 10.86 -18.76
CA THR A 96 -5.17 10.40 -18.25
C THR A 96 -4.71 9.07 -18.83
N SER A 97 -5.57 8.36 -19.55
CA SER A 97 -5.24 7.06 -20.15
C SER A 97 -5.96 6.87 -21.49
N TYR A 98 -5.39 6.02 -22.34
CA TYR A 98 -5.96 5.72 -23.66
C TYR A 98 -5.79 4.24 -24.04
N CYS A 99 -6.70 3.77 -24.90
CA CYS A 99 -6.63 2.47 -25.58
C CYS A 99 -6.86 2.70 -27.06
N ILE A 100 -6.09 2.02 -27.90
CA ILE A 100 -6.27 1.98 -29.34
C ILE A 100 -6.42 0.52 -29.78
N SER A 101 -7.42 0.25 -30.60
CA SER A 101 -7.64 -1.05 -31.21
C SER A 101 -7.61 -0.93 -32.72
N ALA A 102 -7.00 -1.92 -33.38
CA ALA A 102 -6.99 -2.09 -34.81
C ALA A 102 -7.67 -3.41 -35.18
N THR A 103 -8.62 -3.36 -36.10
CA THR A 103 -9.29 -4.53 -36.66
C THR A 103 -9.07 -4.55 -38.17
N SER A 104 -8.80 -5.71 -38.76
CA SER A 104 -8.73 -5.79 -40.22
C SER A 104 -10.13 -5.70 -40.85
N ASN A 105 -10.24 -4.94 -41.94
CA ASN A 105 -11.43 -4.86 -42.79
C ASN A 105 -11.60 -6.10 -43.69
N VAL A 106 -10.56 -6.93 -43.81
CA VAL A 106 -10.51 -8.10 -44.70
C VAL A 106 -10.65 -9.41 -43.90
N ASP A 107 -10.11 -9.46 -42.68
CA ASP A 107 -10.29 -10.58 -41.75
C ASP A 107 -10.61 -10.08 -40.34
N SER A 108 -11.89 -10.15 -39.96
CA SER A 108 -12.34 -9.74 -38.63
C SER A 108 -11.72 -10.52 -37.46
N LYS A 109 -11.08 -11.68 -37.72
CA LYS A 109 -10.32 -12.43 -36.71
C LYS A 109 -8.96 -11.81 -36.41
N VAL A 110 -8.48 -10.92 -37.27
CA VAL A 110 -7.25 -10.15 -37.07
C VAL A 110 -7.61 -8.85 -36.35
N ALA A 111 -7.51 -8.90 -35.02
CA ALA A 111 -7.70 -7.76 -34.15
C ALA A 111 -6.54 -7.65 -33.16
N PHE A 112 -6.06 -6.44 -32.94
CA PHE A 112 -5.05 -6.13 -31.93
C PHE A 112 -5.40 -4.85 -31.18
N TYR A 113 -4.88 -4.72 -29.97
CA TYR A 113 -4.98 -3.50 -29.19
C TYR A 113 -3.66 -3.15 -28.50
N MET A 114 -3.52 -1.86 -28.19
CA MET A 114 -2.46 -1.30 -27.35
C MET A 114 -3.02 -0.20 -26.47
N ASN A 115 -2.32 0.07 -25.37
CA ASN A 115 -2.66 1.11 -24.42
C ASN A 115 -1.39 1.78 -23.89
N GLU A 116 -1.55 2.72 -22.96
CA GLU A 116 -0.44 3.45 -22.34
C GLU A 116 0.62 2.55 -21.66
N LYS A 117 0.27 1.31 -21.29
CA LYS A 117 1.12 0.38 -20.52
C LYS A 117 1.83 -0.68 -21.36
N THR A 118 1.39 -0.89 -22.59
CA THR A 118 1.95 -1.86 -23.55
C THR A 118 2.85 -1.26 -24.64
N PRO A 119 3.39 -0.02 -24.53
CA PRO A 119 4.08 0.60 -25.66
C PRO A 119 5.39 -0.10 -26.02
N GLU A 120 5.99 -0.85 -25.10
CA GLU A 120 7.23 -1.61 -25.30
C GLU A 120 6.98 -3.10 -25.58
N ASP A 121 5.85 -3.64 -25.09
CA ASP A 121 5.43 -5.03 -25.31
C ASP A 121 4.79 -5.26 -26.68
N GLY A 122 4.38 -4.17 -27.34
CA GLY A 122 3.77 -4.19 -28.67
C GLY A 122 2.29 -4.61 -28.68
N PRO A 123 1.70 -4.74 -29.88
CA PRO A 123 0.29 -5.08 -30.07
C PRO A 123 -0.12 -6.44 -29.46
N ILE A 124 -1.17 -6.42 -28.64
CA ILE A 124 -1.78 -7.63 -28.04
C ILE A 124 -2.97 -8.06 -28.90
N SER A 125 -3.15 -9.36 -29.14
CA SER A 125 -4.30 -9.87 -29.88
C SER A 125 -5.62 -9.63 -29.14
N GLY A 126 -6.66 -9.20 -29.87
CA GLY A 126 -7.99 -8.92 -29.36
C GLY A 126 -8.44 -7.48 -29.58
N ASN A 127 -9.59 -7.12 -29.00
CA ASN A 127 -10.14 -5.77 -29.01
C ASN A 127 -10.11 -5.17 -27.61
N CYS A 128 -9.98 -3.84 -27.50
CA CYS A 128 -10.17 -3.14 -26.23
C CYS A 128 -11.61 -3.33 -25.73
N THR A 129 -11.81 -3.93 -24.55
CA THR A 129 -13.11 -3.84 -23.84
C THR A 129 -13.21 -2.47 -23.18
N SER A 130 -14.20 -1.67 -23.58
CA SER A 130 -14.51 -0.37 -22.96
C SER A 130 -14.73 -0.52 -21.45
N GLY A 131 -14.05 0.27 -20.62
CA GLY A 131 -14.50 0.56 -19.25
C GLY A 131 -13.75 -0.10 -18.10
N LYS A 132 -12.44 0.13 -17.99
CA LYS A 132 -11.67 0.37 -16.74
C LYS A 132 -10.18 0.33 -17.09
N THR A 133 -9.61 1.49 -17.41
CA THR A 133 -8.15 1.62 -17.34
C THR A 133 -7.78 1.58 -15.86
N SER A 134 -7.32 0.41 -15.45
CA SER A 134 -6.84 0.07 -14.11
C SER A 134 -5.56 0.87 -13.84
N THR A 135 -5.69 2.04 -13.22
CA THR A 135 -4.54 2.82 -12.72
C THR A 135 -4.38 2.54 -11.23
N LEU A 136 -3.14 2.34 -10.80
CA LEU A 136 -2.81 2.43 -9.38
C LEU A 136 -3.04 3.89 -8.93
N PRO A 137 -3.39 4.13 -7.67
CA PRO A 137 -3.56 5.50 -7.17
C PRO A 137 -2.27 6.32 -7.29
N SER A 138 -2.39 7.65 -7.38
CA SER A 138 -1.22 8.51 -7.22
C SER A 138 -0.66 8.41 -5.79
N VAL A 139 0.64 8.62 -5.63
CA VAL A 139 1.25 8.68 -4.30
C VAL A 139 0.63 9.81 -3.48
N PRO A 140 0.34 9.61 -2.19
CA PRO A 140 -0.12 10.68 -1.30
C PRO A 140 0.89 11.84 -1.26
N GLY A 141 0.41 13.05 -1.53
CA GLY A 141 1.19 14.28 -1.41
C GLY A 141 1.07 14.92 -0.02
N SER A 142 2.05 15.75 0.34
CA SER A 142 2.00 16.60 1.55
C SER A 142 1.73 15.83 2.86
N VAL A 143 2.37 14.67 3.02
CA VAL A 143 2.27 13.89 4.28
C VAL A 143 2.92 14.69 5.41
N ALA A 144 2.16 14.94 6.47
CA ALA A 144 2.59 15.74 7.62
C ALA A 144 2.09 15.13 8.94
N VAL A 145 2.78 15.46 10.04
CA VAL A 145 2.31 15.18 11.40
C VAL A 145 1.30 16.26 11.77
N SER A 146 0.05 15.87 12.01
CA SER A 146 -0.98 16.80 12.49
C SER A 146 -0.97 16.95 14.00
N SER A 147 -0.62 15.89 14.73
CA SER A 147 -0.41 15.92 16.17
C SER A 147 0.46 14.75 16.63
N SER A 148 1.21 14.98 17.72
CA SER A 148 1.88 13.92 18.48
C SER A 148 1.23 13.84 19.86
N GLY A 149 0.78 12.65 20.23
CA GLY A 149 0.41 12.25 21.58
C GLY A 149 1.56 11.50 22.26
N VAL A 150 1.32 11.03 23.48
CA VAL A 150 2.35 10.29 24.24
C VAL A 150 2.54 8.87 23.71
N ASN A 151 1.46 8.24 23.24
CA ASN A 151 1.47 6.88 22.71
C ASN A 151 0.81 6.81 21.32
N ASP A 152 0.65 7.96 20.67
CA ASP A 152 0.02 8.05 19.38
C ASP A 152 0.62 9.19 18.54
N ILE A 153 0.51 9.04 17.22
CA ILE A 153 0.86 10.06 16.24
C ILE A 153 -0.29 10.12 15.24
N THR A 154 -0.80 11.32 14.99
CA THR A 154 -1.78 11.54 13.92
C THR A 154 -1.08 12.14 12.70
N LEU A 155 -1.27 11.48 11.56
CA LEU A 155 -0.77 11.91 10.27
C LEU A 155 -1.92 12.42 9.40
N SER A 156 -1.62 13.37 8.54
CA SER A 156 -2.54 13.89 7.51
C SER A 156 -1.82 14.05 6.18
N TRP A 157 -2.56 13.90 5.08
CA TRP A 157 -2.03 14.03 3.71
C TRP A 157 -3.08 14.58 2.74
N MET A 158 -2.66 14.95 1.54
CA MET A 158 -3.58 15.35 0.48
C MET A 158 -4.18 14.14 -0.24
N ALA A 159 -5.40 14.29 -0.75
CA ALA A 159 -6.09 13.24 -1.50
C ALA A 159 -5.30 12.81 -2.74
N SER A 160 -5.19 11.50 -2.93
CA SER A 160 -4.57 10.89 -4.11
C SER A 160 -5.59 10.65 -5.21
N LEU A 161 -5.19 10.91 -6.47
CA LEU A 161 -5.99 10.54 -7.63
C LEU A 161 -6.20 9.03 -7.66
N TYR A 162 -7.44 8.62 -7.93
CA TYR A 162 -7.87 7.21 -8.02
C TYR A 162 -7.77 6.39 -6.73
N ALA A 163 -7.51 7.02 -5.58
CA ALA A 163 -7.50 6.33 -4.29
C ALA A 163 -8.93 6.07 -3.80
N THR A 164 -9.19 4.83 -3.37
CA THR A 164 -10.39 4.49 -2.59
C THR A 164 -10.05 4.24 -1.12
N GLY A 165 -8.75 4.26 -0.78
CA GLY A 165 -8.24 4.14 0.57
C GLY A 165 -6.74 4.43 0.63
N TYR A 166 -6.16 4.21 1.80
CA TYR A 166 -4.75 4.42 2.10
C TYR A 166 -4.27 3.35 3.07
N THR A 167 -3.00 2.97 2.93
CA THR A 167 -2.25 2.19 3.91
C THR A 167 -1.20 3.08 4.54
N VAL A 168 -1.14 3.08 5.87
CA VAL A 168 -0.24 3.89 6.68
C VAL A 168 0.71 2.95 7.42
N GLN A 169 2.01 3.24 7.34
CA GLN A 169 3.03 2.51 8.07
C GLN A 169 3.86 3.44 8.93
N CYS A 170 4.16 3.03 10.16
CA CYS A 170 5.16 3.66 11.02
C CYS A 170 6.05 2.58 11.64
N ALA A 171 7.35 2.82 11.73
CA ALA A 171 8.32 1.90 12.32
C ALA A 171 9.40 2.65 13.10
N LYS A 172 10.13 1.96 13.99
CA LYS A 172 11.23 2.55 14.77
C LYS A 172 12.50 2.77 13.97
N ASN A 173 12.59 2.22 12.76
CA ASN A 173 13.73 2.37 11.87
C ASN A 173 13.28 2.64 10.42
N GLN A 174 14.14 3.32 9.67
CA GLN A 174 13.85 3.75 8.29
C GLN A 174 13.66 2.60 7.30
N SER A 175 14.17 1.40 7.60
CA SER A 175 13.95 0.19 6.79
C SER A 175 12.59 -0.48 7.05
N PHE A 176 11.80 0.02 8.01
CA PHE A 176 10.49 -0.53 8.37
C PHE A 176 10.51 -2.00 8.83
N THR A 177 11.57 -2.42 9.53
CA THR A 177 11.75 -3.81 10.00
C THR A 177 11.58 -3.97 11.51
N ILE A 178 11.62 -2.89 12.29
CA ILE A 178 11.53 -2.90 13.76
C ILE A 178 10.33 -2.08 14.20
N GLY A 179 9.45 -2.68 15.01
CA GLY A 179 8.28 -1.99 15.57
C GLY A 179 7.32 -1.46 14.51
N LEU A 180 7.13 -2.21 13.42
CA LEU A 180 6.24 -1.87 12.32
C LEU A 180 4.78 -1.92 12.75
N SER A 181 4.08 -0.80 12.66
CA SER A 181 2.62 -0.70 12.66
C SER A 181 2.16 -0.42 11.24
N SER A 182 1.17 -1.17 10.75
CA SER A 182 0.63 -1.06 9.39
C SER A 182 -0.89 -1.13 9.45
N GLN A 183 -1.57 -0.08 9.01
CA GLN A 183 -3.03 0.07 9.12
C GLN A 183 -3.62 0.62 7.83
N SER A 184 -4.92 0.41 7.62
CA SER A 184 -5.64 0.94 6.44
C SER A 184 -6.76 1.90 6.85
N THR A 185 -7.01 2.91 6.03
CA THR A 185 -8.06 3.92 6.24
C THR A 185 -8.62 4.40 4.90
N ILE A 186 -9.84 4.93 4.91
CA ILE A 186 -10.43 5.63 3.75
C ILE A 186 -10.29 7.15 3.85
N ASN A 187 -9.91 7.65 5.02
CA ASN A 187 -9.76 9.08 5.30
C ASN A 187 -8.36 9.57 4.90
N GLN A 188 -8.20 10.88 4.74
CA GLN A 188 -6.90 11.53 4.47
C GLN A 188 -6.14 11.90 5.76
N SER A 189 -6.53 11.26 6.86
CA SER A 189 -5.80 11.29 8.13
C SER A 189 -5.92 9.95 8.84
N PHE A 190 -4.95 9.66 9.70
CA PHE A 190 -4.96 8.48 10.52
C PHE A 190 -4.16 8.68 11.80
N ARG A 191 -4.73 8.24 12.93
CA ARG A 191 -4.07 8.19 14.23
C ARG A 191 -3.51 6.80 14.44
N ILE A 192 -2.18 6.68 14.45
CA ILE A 192 -1.49 5.46 14.85
C ILE A 192 -1.38 5.50 16.38
N ASP A 193 -1.92 4.49 17.07
CA ASP A 193 -1.85 4.35 18.52
C ASP A 193 -0.87 3.23 18.93
N ASN A 194 -0.85 2.92 20.23
CA ASN A 194 0.01 1.89 20.83
C ASN A 194 1.51 2.09 20.55
N LEU A 195 1.92 3.34 20.31
CA LEU A 195 3.31 3.71 20.13
C LEU A 195 3.98 3.86 21.49
N VAL A 196 5.27 3.55 21.52
CA VAL A 196 6.12 3.81 22.68
C VAL A 196 6.40 5.31 22.80
N ALA A 197 6.19 5.86 23.99
CA ALA A 197 6.46 7.25 24.31
C ALA A 197 7.91 7.67 24.06
N ASN A 198 8.12 8.96 23.80
CA ASN A 198 9.42 9.57 23.51
C ASN A 198 10.27 8.79 22.49
N THR A 199 9.63 8.16 21.52
CA THR A 199 10.32 7.36 20.51
C THR A 199 10.15 8.03 19.15
N SER A 200 11.24 8.14 18.40
CA SER A 200 11.20 8.54 17.01
C SER A 200 10.69 7.40 16.13
N TYR A 201 9.74 7.71 15.27
CA TYR A 201 9.18 6.82 14.26
C TYR A 201 9.40 7.38 12.87
N TYR A 202 9.57 6.46 11.92
CA TYR A 202 9.60 6.71 10.49
C TYR A 202 8.27 6.26 9.93
N CYS A 203 7.52 7.18 9.35
CA CYS A 203 6.18 6.95 8.84
C CYS A 203 6.11 7.18 7.32
N ARG A 204 5.23 6.44 6.66
CA ARG A 204 4.95 6.57 5.22
C ARG A 204 3.51 6.17 4.92
N VAL A 205 2.95 6.75 3.86
CA VAL A 205 1.58 6.47 3.43
C VAL A 205 1.58 6.08 1.96
N ALA A 206 0.80 5.07 1.60
CA ALA A 206 0.52 4.71 0.22
C ALA A 206 -0.99 4.74 -0.01
N ALA A 207 -1.41 5.18 -1.20
CA ALA A 207 -2.81 5.14 -1.58
C ALA A 207 -3.16 3.77 -2.14
N THR A 208 -4.38 3.31 -1.89
CA THR A 208 -4.89 2.00 -2.33
C THR A 208 -6.19 2.14 -3.13
N ASN A 209 -6.36 1.24 -4.08
CA ASN A 209 -7.64 0.99 -4.75
C ASN A 209 -7.75 -0.51 -5.10
N PRO A 210 -8.87 -0.98 -5.68
CA PRO A 210 -9.03 -2.39 -6.04
C PRO A 210 -7.98 -2.93 -7.04
N ASN A 211 -7.25 -2.05 -7.72
CA ASN A 211 -6.19 -2.42 -8.65
C ASN A 211 -4.83 -2.59 -7.97
N GLY A 212 -4.68 -2.14 -6.72
CA GLY A 212 -3.47 -2.27 -5.92
C GLY A 212 -3.08 -0.98 -5.20
N GLN A 213 -1.82 -0.95 -4.77
CA GLN A 213 -1.24 0.12 -3.97
C GLN A 213 -0.31 1.00 -4.82
N SER A 214 -0.29 2.31 -4.56
CA SER A 214 0.72 3.23 -5.07
C SER A 214 2.11 2.89 -4.51
N THR A 215 3.16 3.54 -5.03
CA THR A 215 4.41 3.64 -4.27
C THR A 215 4.18 4.41 -2.96
N TRP A 216 5.04 4.18 -1.98
CA TRP A 216 5.00 4.90 -0.72
C TRP A 216 5.37 6.37 -0.90
N SER A 217 4.81 7.24 -0.07
CA SER A 217 5.26 8.62 0.09
C SER A 217 6.73 8.70 0.50
N SER A 218 7.28 9.92 0.47
CA SER A 218 8.51 10.20 1.22
C SER A 218 8.33 9.78 2.69
N THR A 219 9.42 9.31 3.29
CA THR A 219 9.41 8.93 4.71
C THR A 219 9.41 10.20 5.56
N LEU A 220 8.42 10.29 6.44
CA LEU A 220 8.27 11.36 7.42
C LEU A 220 8.79 10.88 8.77
N GLN A 221 9.68 11.65 9.39
CA GLN A 221 10.07 11.39 10.77
C GLN A 221 9.09 12.10 11.70
N ALA A 222 8.65 11.38 12.73
CA ALA A 222 7.76 11.90 13.76
C ALA A 222 8.22 11.37 15.12
N GLN A 223 7.95 12.10 16.20
CA GLN A 223 8.29 11.68 17.55
C GLN A 223 7.04 11.75 18.41
N THR A 224 6.73 10.66 19.11
CA THR A 224 5.72 10.67 20.17
C THR A 224 6.20 11.57 21.30
N ASN A 225 5.28 12.27 21.95
CA ASN A 225 5.63 13.09 23.10
C ASN A 225 6.17 12.23 24.25
N LEU A 226 6.91 12.89 25.13
CA LEU A 226 7.08 12.41 26.49
C LEU A 226 5.72 12.38 27.18
N TYR A 227 5.55 11.52 28.19
CA TYR A 227 4.49 11.73 29.17
C TYR A 227 4.67 13.16 29.68
N SER A 228 3.68 14.04 29.44
CA SER A 228 3.62 15.27 30.22
C SER A 228 3.56 14.79 31.66
N GLN A 229 4.51 15.20 32.47
CA GLN A 229 4.44 14.92 33.90
C GLN A 229 3.37 15.87 34.41
N PRO A 230 2.14 15.44 34.73
CA PRO A 230 1.32 16.28 35.58
C PRO A 230 2.13 16.45 36.87
N PRO A 231 2.21 17.66 37.47
CA PRO A 231 2.68 17.75 38.84
C PRO A 231 1.82 16.76 39.63
N LEU A 232 2.46 15.72 40.18
CA LEU A 232 1.75 14.74 41.00
C LEU A 232 1.01 15.53 42.07
N LYS A 233 -0.31 15.36 42.17
CA LYS A 233 -1.10 16.01 43.21
C LYS A 233 -0.89 15.25 44.51
N MET A 234 0.26 15.51 45.13
CA MET A 234 0.66 14.89 46.38
C MET A 234 -0.28 15.35 47.50
N THR A 235 -0.82 14.39 48.24
CA THR A 235 -1.56 14.62 49.47
C THR A 235 -0.92 13.85 50.60
N ALA A 236 -0.81 14.48 51.77
CA ALA A 236 -0.34 13.86 52.99
C ALA A 236 -1.40 14.08 54.08
N THR A 237 -1.76 13.02 54.80
CA THR A 237 -2.74 13.12 55.90
C THR A 237 -2.23 12.41 57.15
N ILE A 238 -2.63 12.96 58.30
CA ILE A 238 -2.29 12.44 59.63
C ILE A 238 -3.04 11.13 59.91
N VAL A 239 -2.33 10.13 60.43
CA VAL A 239 -2.93 8.85 60.83
C VAL A 239 -2.79 8.64 62.34
N SER A 240 -1.55 8.60 62.83
CA SER A 240 -1.25 8.35 64.26
C SER A 240 -0.10 9.24 64.77
N SER A 241 0.40 8.97 65.98
CA SER A 241 1.58 9.62 66.54
C SER A 241 2.87 9.24 65.80
N THR A 242 2.88 8.16 65.03
CA THR A 242 4.09 7.66 64.34
C THR A 242 3.86 7.34 62.86
N GLU A 243 2.69 7.68 62.32
CA GLU A 243 2.30 7.36 60.94
C GLU A 243 1.62 8.53 60.21
N LEU A 244 1.97 8.66 58.93
CA LEU A 244 1.31 9.54 57.96
C LEU A 244 0.92 8.71 56.73
N SER A 245 -0.18 9.05 56.08
CA SER A 245 -0.55 8.47 54.78
C SER A 245 -0.23 9.42 53.64
N TYR A 246 0.04 8.84 52.48
CA TYR A 246 0.28 9.57 51.24
C TYR A 246 -0.61 9.06 50.11
N SER A 247 -0.93 9.94 49.18
CA SER A 247 -1.51 9.56 47.89
C SER A 247 -1.22 10.58 46.78
N TRP A 248 -1.27 10.12 45.53
CA TRP A 248 -1.24 10.92 44.32
C TRP A 248 -1.97 10.20 43.18
N ASP A 249 -2.22 10.90 42.07
CA ASP A 249 -2.80 10.32 40.87
C ASP A 249 -1.76 9.51 40.08
N ALA A 250 -2.16 8.37 39.52
CA ALA A 250 -1.28 7.55 38.71
C ALA A 250 -0.81 8.29 37.45
N VAL A 251 0.49 8.25 37.19
CA VAL A 251 1.09 8.74 35.95
C VAL A 251 1.10 7.58 34.94
N PRO A 252 0.42 7.72 33.79
CA PRO A 252 0.47 6.72 32.74
C PRO A 252 1.92 6.42 32.34
N GLY A 253 2.25 5.13 32.17
CA GLY A 253 3.61 4.68 31.81
C GLY A 253 4.66 4.76 32.91
N ALA A 254 4.31 5.15 34.14
CA ALA A 254 5.19 5.03 35.29
C ALA A 254 5.39 3.55 35.65
N GLU A 255 6.64 3.10 35.69
CA GLU A 255 7.01 1.78 36.20
C GLU A 255 7.06 1.77 37.73
N TYR A 256 7.52 2.88 38.31
CA TYR A 256 7.58 3.12 39.73
C TYR A 256 7.61 4.61 40.02
N TYR A 257 7.54 4.94 41.30
CA TYR A 257 7.64 6.29 41.83
C TYR A 257 8.77 6.37 42.84
N VAL A 258 9.35 7.56 42.95
CA VAL A 258 10.28 7.92 44.00
C VAL A 258 9.57 8.88 44.94
N LEU A 259 9.29 8.41 46.16
CA LEU A 259 8.71 9.20 47.24
C LEU A 259 9.83 9.71 48.14
N GLN A 260 9.88 11.01 48.36
CA GLN A 260 10.77 11.64 49.33
C GLN A 260 10.00 12.24 50.48
N TYR A 261 10.54 12.13 51.69
CA TYR A 261 10.03 12.86 52.85
C TYR A 261 11.16 13.33 53.77
N THR A 262 10.93 14.46 54.44
CA THR A 262 11.87 15.09 55.36
C THR A 262 11.14 16.10 56.26
N THR A 263 11.79 16.58 57.31
CA THR A 263 11.33 17.73 58.12
C THR A 263 11.77 19.08 57.51
N ASP A 264 12.62 19.08 56.50
CA ASP A 264 13.13 20.28 55.81
C ASP A 264 12.32 20.60 54.54
N ILE A 265 11.63 21.74 54.53
CA ILE A 265 10.80 22.16 53.39
C ILE A 265 11.58 22.26 52.07
N ASN A 266 12.88 22.53 52.13
CA ASN A 266 13.73 22.68 50.95
C ASN A 266 14.28 21.35 50.44
N PHE A 267 14.05 20.24 51.16
CA PHE A 267 14.61 18.93 50.83
C PHE A 267 16.13 18.95 50.67
N MET A 268 16.84 19.73 51.50
CA MET A 268 18.30 19.82 51.48
C MET A 268 18.95 18.91 52.51
N ASN A 269 18.24 18.60 53.60
CA ASN A 269 18.77 17.83 54.73
C ASN A 269 17.87 16.64 55.09
N ASN A 270 18.49 15.54 55.51
CA ASN A 270 17.84 14.34 56.05
C ASN A 270 16.67 13.82 55.20
N VAL A 271 16.83 13.88 53.86
CA VAL A 271 15.81 13.42 52.92
C VAL A 271 15.83 11.90 52.87
N THR A 272 14.72 11.28 53.22
CA THR A 272 14.53 9.85 53.01
C THR A 272 13.88 9.63 51.65
N GLU A 273 14.43 8.71 50.87
CA GLU A 273 13.93 8.33 49.54
C GLU A 273 13.41 6.89 49.56
N LEU A 274 12.20 6.67 49.04
CA LEU A 274 11.54 5.38 48.93
C LEU A 274 11.15 5.11 47.48
N ARG A 275 11.45 3.91 46.98
CA ARG A 275 10.90 3.41 45.72
C ARG A 275 9.56 2.73 46.00
N VAL A 276 8.50 3.20 45.35
CA VAL A 276 7.15 2.64 45.51
C VAL A 276 6.52 2.37 44.15
N ILE A 277 5.67 1.34 44.06
CA ILE A 277 4.92 1.00 42.83
C ILE A 277 3.42 1.32 42.96
N THR A 278 2.96 1.60 44.18
CA THR A 278 1.60 2.06 44.46
C THR A 278 1.56 3.58 44.51
N THR A 279 0.39 4.15 44.27
CA THR A 279 0.16 5.60 44.32
C THR A 279 -0.37 6.08 45.67
N SER A 280 -0.49 5.18 46.65
CA SER A 280 -0.88 5.49 48.02
C SER A 280 -0.25 4.50 49.00
N GLY A 281 -0.10 4.92 50.26
CA GLY A 281 0.45 4.08 51.32
C GLY A 281 0.64 4.81 52.65
N LEU A 282 1.33 4.14 53.57
CA LEU A 282 1.68 4.66 54.89
C LEU A 282 3.20 4.82 55.01
N ILE A 283 3.63 5.92 55.61
CA ILE A 283 4.97 6.07 56.19
C ILE A 283 4.84 5.81 57.68
N LYS A 284 5.66 4.89 58.19
CA LYS A 284 5.65 4.45 59.59
C LYS A 284 6.96 4.80 60.29
N GLY A 285 6.97 4.74 61.62
CA GLY A 285 8.16 4.98 62.43
C GLY A 285 8.58 6.45 62.49
N LEU A 286 7.62 7.36 62.27
CA LEU A 286 7.85 8.81 62.36
C LEU A 286 7.87 9.27 63.81
N GLN A 287 8.52 10.41 64.07
CA GLN A 287 8.56 10.99 65.41
C GLN A 287 7.20 11.60 65.78
N PRO A 288 6.72 11.44 67.03
CA PRO A 288 5.52 12.11 67.51
C PRO A 288 5.58 13.64 67.37
N TYR A 289 4.42 14.22 67.08
CA TYR A 289 4.20 15.65 66.95
C TYR A 289 5.15 16.39 65.98
N THR A 290 5.67 15.70 64.97
CA THR A 290 6.68 16.22 64.03
C THR A 290 6.07 16.46 62.65
N GLY A 291 6.41 17.59 62.04
CA GLY A 291 5.94 17.98 60.70
C GLY A 291 6.85 17.46 59.60
N TYR A 292 6.27 16.84 58.58
CA TYR A 292 6.99 16.27 57.44
C TYR A 292 6.48 16.87 56.14
N PHE A 293 7.42 17.20 55.26
CA PHE A 293 7.19 17.54 53.86
C PHE A 293 7.43 16.30 53.02
N MET A 294 6.54 16.06 52.06
CA MET A 294 6.56 14.88 51.22
C MET A 294 6.39 15.28 49.76
N ARG A 295 7.20 14.71 48.87
CA ARG A 295 7.10 14.92 47.42
C ARG A 295 7.33 13.62 46.67
N ALA A 296 6.70 13.46 45.51
CA ALA A 296 6.85 12.27 44.69
C ALA A 296 7.20 12.65 43.25
N GLN A 297 7.86 11.75 42.54
CA GLN A 297 8.10 11.85 41.10
C GLN A 297 7.89 10.47 40.45
N ALA A 298 7.37 10.46 39.22
CA ALA A 298 7.23 9.24 38.44
C ALA A 298 8.54 8.86 37.74
N VAL A 299 8.76 7.57 37.56
CA VAL A 299 9.87 7.03 36.75
C VAL A 299 9.30 6.08 35.70
N THR A 300 9.67 6.30 34.44
CA THR A 300 9.13 5.60 33.26
C THR A 300 10.25 4.89 32.48
N ALA A 301 9.93 3.77 31.82
CA ALA A 301 10.87 2.89 31.13
C ALA A 301 11.79 3.53 30.07
N ASN A 302 11.35 4.61 29.40
CA ASN A 302 12.00 5.16 28.20
C ASN A 302 12.41 6.63 28.34
N PHE A 303 12.74 7.03 29.55
CA PHE A 303 13.69 8.11 29.72
C PHE A 303 15.07 7.47 29.80
N ASP A 304 16.01 7.94 29.01
CA ASP A 304 17.41 7.75 29.31
C ASP A 304 17.68 8.39 30.69
N GLN A 305 17.53 7.60 31.75
CA GLN A 305 17.85 7.90 33.15
C GLN A 305 17.29 9.21 33.77
N THR A 306 16.30 9.84 33.17
CA THR A 306 15.81 11.16 33.60
C THR A 306 14.50 11.01 34.38
N ARG A 307 14.59 11.36 35.67
CA ARG A 307 13.48 11.38 36.64
C ARG A 307 12.52 12.53 36.30
N ALA A 308 11.22 12.33 36.53
CA ALA A 308 10.28 13.43 36.50
C ALA A 308 10.61 14.52 37.51
N ALA A 309 10.19 15.76 37.29
CA ALA A 309 10.20 16.77 38.34
C ALA A 309 9.35 16.28 39.51
N PHE A 310 9.82 16.55 40.73
CA PHE A 310 9.02 16.27 41.92
C PHE A 310 7.73 17.09 41.94
N SER A 311 6.70 16.52 42.55
CA SER A 311 5.48 17.24 42.93
C SER A 311 5.79 18.48 43.75
N ASN A 312 4.82 19.40 43.80
CA ASN A 312 4.76 20.33 44.91
C ASN A 312 4.73 19.52 46.23
N PRO A 313 5.51 19.91 47.26
CA PRO A 313 5.50 19.20 48.53
C PRO A 313 4.14 19.28 49.22
N ALA A 314 3.66 18.14 49.73
CA ALA A 314 2.57 18.09 50.69
C ALA A 314 3.14 18.15 52.11
N PHE A 315 2.39 18.74 53.04
CA PHE A 315 2.76 18.81 54.45
C PHE A 315 1.74 18.10 55.32
N ALA A 316 2.21 17.31 56.28
CA ALA A 316 1.40 16.77 57.36
C ALA A 316 2.22 16.64 58.66
N ARG A 317 1.55 16.65 59.80
CA ARG A 317 2.17 16.51 61.13
C ARG A 317 1.59 15.28 61.83
N THR A 318 2.42 14.47 62.46
CA THR A 318 1.98 13.33 63.28
C THR A 318 1.25 13.80 64.54
N LYS A 319 0.42 12.93 65.13
CA LYS A 319 -0.28 13.26 66.39
C LYS A 319 0.74 13.39 67.54
N LYS A 320 0.33 14.01 68.64
CA LYS A 320 1.08 13.91 69.91
C LYS A 320 1.14 12.44 70.33
N ALA A 321 2.18 12.06 71.06
CA ALA A 321 2.21 10.76 71.71
C ALA A 321 1.01 10.68 72.67
N GLU A 322 0.33 9.53 72.66
CA GLU A 322 -0.66 9.18 73.68
C GLU A 322 0.05 8.82 74.99
#